data_AF-A0A9Q3GK85-F1
#
_entry.id   AF-A0A9Q3GK85-F1
#
_cell.length_a   1.000
_cell.length_b   1.000
_cell.length_c   1.000
_cell.angle_alpha   90.00
_cell.angle_beta   90.00
_cell.angle_gamma   90.00
#
_symmetry.space_group_name_H-M   'P 1'
#
loop_
_entity.id
_entity.type
_entity.pdbx_description
1 polymer ?
#
loop_
_entity_poly.entity_id
_entity_poly.type
_entity_poly.pdbx_seq_one_letter_code
_entity_poly.pdbx_strand_id
1 'polypeptide(L)'
;MEPDFKEGDQVLVPHSTSTTLRDLKRKHPVFPVSLVKLYFQTEEDKFPSRKKNPTTPEIVEVEDSPGPVRKVIKARKIRLNGKDQRKYLFRFKNQTTDKDKWLAEEAIPDENLHLRRFRASRRTDQSHQ
;
A
#
# COMPACT_ATOMS: atom_id res chain seq x y z
N MET A 1 55.74 15.40 -45.14
CA MET A 1 54.62 15.36 -46.10
C MET A 1 53.38 15.53 -45.26
N GLU A 2 52.99 16.78 -45.00
CA GLU A 2 51.74 17.08 -44.28
C GLU A 2 50.58 17.09 -45.28
N PRO A 3 49.39 16.59 -44.93
CA PRO A 3 48.23 16.76 -45.78
C PRO A 3 47.62 18.15 -45.59
N ASP A 4 47.61 18.94 -46.67
CA ASP A 4 46.85 20.18 -46.80
C ASP A 4 45.33 19.88 -46.73
N PHE A 5 44.68 20.30 -45.65
CA PHE A 5 43.22 20.33 -45.57
C PHE A 5 42.70 21.60 -46.23
N LYS A 6 42.08 21.47 -47.41
CA LYS A 6 41.37 22.56 -48.07
C LYS A 6 40.03 22.80 -47.39
N GLU A 7 39.79 24.02 -46.91
CA GLU A 7 38.47 24.50 -46.47
C GLU A 7 37.49 24.38 -47.65
N GLY A 8 36.63 23.36 -47.64
CA GLY A 8 35.69 23.12 -48.72
C GLY A 8 34.87 21.85 -48.61
N ASP A 9 35.36 20.83 -47.90
CA ASP A 9 34.59 19.60 -47.71
C ASP A 9 33.57 19.78 -46.58
N GLN A 10 32.43 20.37 -46.93
CA GLN A 10 31.21 20.23 -46.15
C GLN A 10 30.84 18.74 -46.16
N VAL A 11 31.18 18.03 -45.08
CA VAL A 11 30.64 16.70 -44.80
C VAL A 11 29.12 16.87 -44.66
N LEU A 12 28.41 16.52 -45.72
CA LEU A 12 26.95 16.54 -45.74
C LEU A 12 26.46 15.39 -44.86
N VAL A 13 26.37 15.64 -43.55
CA VAL A 13 25.71 14.72 -42.62
C VAL A 13 24.22 14.75 -42.99
N PRO A 14 23.61 13.65 -43.48
CA PRO A 14 22.19 13.65 -43.76
C PRO A 14 21.44 13.77 -42.44
N HIS A 15 20.92 14.96 -42.16
CA HIS A 15 20.03 15.21 -41.04
C HIS A 15 18.63 14.72 -41.39
N SER A 16 18.07 13.89 -40.50
CA SER A 16 16.65 13.61 -40.35
C SER A 16 15.93 12.92 -41.53
N THR A 17 15.95 11.59 -41.53
CA THR A 17 14.91 10.81 -42.21
C THR A 17 13.56 11.06 -41.53
N SER A 18 12.78 12.01 -42.04
CA SER A 18 11.35 12.20 -41.71
C SER A 18 10.60 10.91 -42.05
N THR A 19 10.53 9.98 -41.09
CA THR A 19 9.79 8.73 -41.25
C THR A 19 8.29 9.07 -41.19
N THR A 20 7.56 8.84 -42.28
CA THR A 20 6.13 9.15 -42.33
C THR A 20 5.35 8.17 -41.43
N LEU A 21 4.18 8.57 -40.92
CA LEU A 21 3.33 7.72 -40.07
C LEU A 21 2.93 6.39 -40.74
N ARG A 22 2.92 6.33 -42.08
CA ARG A 22 2.65 5.11 -42.85
C ARG A 22 3.80 4.09 -42.72
N ASP A 23 5.04 4.57 -42.66
CA ASP A 23 6.24 3.73 -42.54
C ASP A 23 6.39 3.14 -41.13
N LEU A 24 5.95 3.88 -40.10
CA LEU A 24 5.97 3.42 -38.70
C LEU A 24 4.99 2.27 -38.44
N LYS A 25 3.86 2.23 -39.15
CA LYS A 25 2.83 1.17 -39.01
C LYS A 25 3.23 -0.18 -39.60
N ARG A 26 4.22 -0.21 -40.49
CA ARG A 26 4.71 -1.44 -41.16
C ARG A 26 5.92 -2.05 -40.47
N LYS A 27 6.62 -1.29 -39.63
CA LYS A 27 7.77 -1.77 -38.86
C LYS A 27 7.28 -2.23 -37.49
N HIS A 28 7.74 -3.38 -37.03
CA HIS A 28 7.51 -3.79 -35.65
C HIS A 28 8.08 -2.73 -34.71
N PRO A 29 7.40 -2.40 -33.60
CA PRO A 29 7.94 -1.47 -32.63
C PRO A 29 9.29 -2.00 -32.11
N VAL A 30 10.34 -1.19 -32.25
CA VAL A 30 11.67 -1.51 -31.72
C VAL A 30 11.80 -0.80 -30.38
N PHE A 31 11.98 -1.57 -29.31
CA PHE A 31 12.22 -1.02 -27.99
C PHE A 31 13.69 -0.65 -27.83
N PRO A 32 14.02 0.48 -27.20
CA PRO A 32 15.39 0.81 -26.86
C PRO A 32 15.97 -0.30 -25.97
N VAL A 33 17.21 -0.68 -26.24
CA VAL A 33 17.92 -1.76 -25.53
C VAL A 33 18.08 -1.50 -24.03
N SER A 34 17.90 -0.24 -23.57
CA SER A 34 17.87 0.12 -22.15
C SER A 34 16.63 -0.39 -21.41
N LEU A 35 15.55 -0.75 -22.11
CA LEU A 35 14.36 -1.37 -21.53
C LEU A 35 14.49 -2.90 -21.42
N VAL A 36 15.57 -3.47 -21.96
CA VAL A 36 15.84 -4.90 -21.82
C VAL A 36 16.35 -5.15 -20.41
N LYS A 37 15.59 -5.95 -19.65
CA LYS A 37 16.00 -6.38 -18.32
C LYS A 37 17.29 -7.19 -18.44
N LEU A 38 18.36 -6.67 -17.86
CA LEU A 38 19.63 -7.40 -17.76
C LEU A 38 19.39 -8.64 -16.90
N TYR A 39 19.69 -9.81 -17.46
CA TYR A 39 19.71 -11.06 -16.72
C TYR A 39 20.97 -11.08 -15.87
N PHE A 40 20.80 -10.77 -14.58
CA PHE A 40 21.84 -11.00 -13.60
C PHE A 40 21.81 -12.48 -13.20
N GLN A 41 23.00 -13.05 -12.99
CA GLN A 41 23.14 -14.37 -12.37
C GLN A 41 22.38 -14.38 -11.04
N THR A 42 21.68 -15.47 -10.77
CA THR A 42 21.03 -15.63 -9.47
C THR A 42 22.09 -15.69 -8.37
N GLU A 43 21.75 -15.33 -7.14
CA GLU A 43 22.69 -15.44 -6.00
C GLU A 43 23.22 -16.88 -5.83
N GLU A 44 22.47 -17.87 -6.31
CA GLU A 44 22.86 -19.28 -6.37
C GLU A 44 23.99 -19.53 -7.38
N ASP A 45 23.90 -18.94 -8.57
CA ASP A 45 24.93 -19.04 -9.60
C ASP A 45 26.21 -18.30 -9.18
N LYS A 46 26.05 -17.16 -8.50
CA LYS A 46 27.18 -16.31 -8.08
C LYS A 46 27.91 -16.86 -6.85
N PHE A 47 27.21 -17.59 -5.98
CA PHE A 47 27.75 -18.16 -4.75
C PHE A 47 27.28 -19.62 -4.56
N PRO A 48 27.79 -20.57 -5.36
CA PRO A 48 27.34 -21.97 -5.33
C PRO A 48 27.59 -22.68 -3.99
N SER A 49 28.51 -22.16 -3.18
CA SER A 49 28.84 -22.70 -1.86
C SER A 49 27.94 -22.16 -0.73
N ARG A 50 27.07 -21.18 -0.99
CA ARG A 50 26.18 -20.61 0.03
C ARG A 50 24.99 -21.55 0.25
N LYS A 51 24.99 -22.29 1.37
CA LYS A 51 23.80 -23.02 1.81
C LYS A 51 22.68 -22.02 2.11
N LYS A 52 21.56 -22.10 1.38
CA LYS A 52 20.34 -21.36 1.72
C LYS A 52 19.87 -21.86 3.09
N ASN A 53 20.01 -21.05 4.13
CA ASN A 53 19.34 -21.33 5.40
C ASN A 53 17.88 -20.87 5.24
N PRO A 54 16.89 -21.76 5.22
CA PRO A 54 15.50 -21.35 5.14
C PRO A 54 14.98 -21.17 6.55
N THR A 55 15.03 -19.95 7.09
CA THR A 55 14.09 -19.57 8.14
C THR A 55 13.93 -18.06 8.11
N THR A 56 13.09 -17.58 7.21
CA THR A 56 12.35 -16.36 7.54
C THR A 56 11.57 -16.69 8.81
N PRO A 57 11.75 -15.97 9.92
CA PRO A 57 10.89 -16.19 11.07
C PRO A 57 9.45 -15.99 10.61
N GLU A 58 8.58 -16.94 10.92
CA GLU A 58 7.15 -16.77 10.79
C GLU A 58 6.80 -15.49 11.57
N ILE A 59 6.31 -14.47 10.86
CA ILE A 59 5.74 -13.30 11.51
C ILE A 59 4.51 -13.83 12.21
N VAL A 60 4.66 -14.15 13.49
CA VAL A 60 3.53 -14.34 14.37
C VAL A 60 2.85 -12.99 14.40
N GLU A 61 1.74 -12.86 13.68
CA GLU A 61 0.78 -11.81 13.94
C GLU A 61 0.42 -11.99 15.41
N VAL A 62 1.05 -11.21 16.29
CA VAL A 62 0.64 -11.12 17.67
C VAL A 62 -0.82 -10.73 17.56
N GLU A 63 -1.72 -11.66 17.85
CA GLU A 63 -3.13 -11.32 17.96
C GLU A 63 -3.15 -10.14 18.91
N ASP A 64 -3.44 -8.95 18.36
CA ASP A 64 -3.63 -7.73 19.10
C ASP A 64 -4.88 -7.95 19.93
N SER A 65 -4.75 -8.78 20.98
CA SER A 65 -5.76 -8.99 21.98
C SER A 65 -6.10 -7.58 22.44
N PRO A 66 -7.32 -7.11 22.17
CA PRO A 66 -7.64 -5.73 22.40
C PRO A 66 -7.45 -5.51 23.89
N GLY A 67 -6.48 -4.64 24.23
CA GLY A 67 -6.19 -4.30 25.62
C GLY A 67 -7.46 -3.83 26.34
N PRO A 68 -7.44 -3.68 27.67
CA PRO A 68 -8.64 -3.38 28.43
C PRO A 68 -9.36 -2.14 27.88
N VAL A 69 -10.67 -2.26 27.68
CA VAL A 69 -11.50 -1.18 27.13
C VAL A 69 -11.48 0.03 28.05
N ARG A 70 -11.27 1.22 27.48
CA ARG A 70 -11.36 2.50 28.19
C ARG A 70 -12.79 3.05 28.15
N LYS A 71 -13.32 3.30 26.95
CA LYS A 71 -14.67 3.86 26.75
C LYS A 71 -15.20 3.67 25.33
N VAL A 72 -16.52 3.79 25.19
CA VAL A 72 -17.21 3.93 23.90
C VAL A 72 -17.27 5.41 23.53
N ILE A 73 -16.94 5.74 22.27
CA ILE A 73 -16.91 7.12 21.76
C ILE A 73 -18.15 7.39 20.90
N LYS A 74 -18.45 6.48 19.97
CA LYS A 74 -19.52 6.65 18.99
C LYS A 74 -20.31 5.36 18.83
N ALA A 75 -21.53 5.51 18.33
CA ALA A 75 -22.38 4.42 17.90
C ALA A 75 -22.83 4.69 16.46
N ARG A 76 -22.97 3.64 15.66
CA ARG A 76 -23.56 3.69 14.32
C ARG A 76 -24.42 2.46 14.07
N LYS A 77 -25.43 2.59 13.21
CA LYS A 77 -26.27 1.48 12.75
C LYS A 77 -25.84 1.12 11.34
N ILE A 78 -25.64 -0.17 11.08
CA ILE A 78 -25.20 -0.71 9.80
C ILE A 78 -26.12 -1.88 9.43
N ARG A 79 -26.50 -2.01 8.16
CA ARG A 79 -27.25 -3.16 7.66
C ARG A 79 -26.28 -4.16 7.02
N LEU A 80 -26.13 -5.34 7.62
CA LEU A 80 -25.30 -6.44 7.12
C LEU A 80 -26.21 -7.65 6.90
N ASN A 81 -26.16 -8.26 5.71
CA ASN A 81 -26.96 -9.43 5.35
C ASN A 81 -28.47 -9.23 5.60
N GLY A 82 -28.99 -8.04 5.28
CA GLY A 82 -30.39 -7.67 5.47
C GLY A 82 -30.79 -7.38 6.92
N LYS A 83 -29.93 -7.66 7.91
CA LYS A 83 -30.15 -7.40 9.33
C LYS A 83 -29.53 -6.08 9.76
N ASP A 84 -30.27 -5.32 10.54
CA ASP A 84 -29.77 -4.10 11.15
C ASP A 84 -28.96 -4.44 12.41
N GLN A 85 -27.68 -4.05 12.42
CA GLN A 85 -26.77 -4.23 13.53
C GLN A 85 -26.24 -2.89 14.03
N ARG A 86 -26.10 -2.75 15.35
CA ARG A 86 -25.43 -1.60 15.97
C ARG A 86 -23.95 -1.92 16.15
N LYS A 87 -23.10 -0.97 15.76
CA LYS A 87 -21.67 -1.00 16.05
C LYS A 87 -21.29 0.18 16.93
N TYR A 88 -20.32 -0.06 17.79
CA TYR A 88 -19.81 0.90 18.76
C TYR A 88 -18.31 1.09 18.55
N LEU A 89 -17.85 2.35 18.57
CA LEU A 89 -16.44 2.70 18.43
C LEU A 89 -15.78 2.69 19.80
N PHE A 90 -14.85 1.77 20.00
CA PHE A 90 -14.14 1.56 21.24
C PHE A 90 -12.76 2.20 21.23
N ARG A 91 -12.43 2.83 22.35
CA ARG A 91 -11.06 3.22 22.68
C ARG A 91 -10.51 2.31 23.75
N PHE A 92 -9.33 1.76 23.50
CA PHE A 92 -8.63 0.89 24.42
C PHE A 92 -7.70 1.70 25.35
N LYS A 93 -7.44 1.18 26.54
CA LYS A 93 -6.47 1.80 27.45
C LYS A 93 -5.07 1.70 26.85
N ASN A 94 -4.28 2.76 27.02
CA ASN A 94 -2.88 2.83 26.58
C ASN A 94 -2.68 2.64 25.06
N GLN A 95 -3.73 2.82 24.25
CA GLN A 95 -3.65 2.78 22.80
C GLN A 95 -3.97 4.17 22.22
N THR A 96 -3.36 4.49 21.07
CA THR A 96 -3.62 5.72 20.34
C THR A 96 -4.98 5.66 19.63
N THR A 97 -5.48 6.83 19.23
CA THR A 97 -6.77 6.96 18.51
C THR A 97 -6.80 6.12 17.22
N ASP A 98 -5.65 5.88 16.59
CA ASP A 98 -5.54 5.11 15.35
C ASP A 98 -5.90 3.63 15.55
N LYS A 99 -5.82 3.14 16.79
CA LYS A 99 -6.19 1.76 17.16
C LYS A 99 -7.64 1.65 17.63
N ASP A 100 -8.44 2.71 17.56
CA ASP A 100 -9.86 2.65 17.92
C ASP A 100 -10.62 1.73 16.92
N LYS A 101 -11.38 0.76 17.42
CA LYS A 101 -12.05 -0.26 16.58
C LYS A 101 -13.58 -0.22 16.73
N TRP A 102 -14.26 -0.49 15.62
CA TRP A 102 -15.72 -0.66 15.60
C TRP A 102 -16.09 -2.11 15.93
N LEU A 103 -16.69 -2.32 17.10
CA LEU A 103 -17.14 -3.64 17.56
C LEU A 103 -18.66 -3.75 17.48
N ALA A 104 -19.14 -4.97 17.20
CA ALA A 104 -20.55 -5.33 17.34
C ALA A 104 -20.90 -5.54 18.81
N GLU A 105 -22.18 -5.47 19.18
CA GLU A 105 -22.66 -5.62 20.56
C GLU A 105 -22.13 -6.91 21.22
N GLU A 106 -22.19 -8.02 20.49
CA GLU A 106 -21.74 -9.36 20.92
C GLU A 106 -20.23 -9.50 21.16
N ALA A 107 -19.41 -8.65 20.51
CA ALA A 107 -17.96 -8.76 20.56
C ALA A 107 -17.33 -7.88 21.67
N ILE A 108 -18.14 -7.34 22.57
CA ILE A 108 -17.72 -6.36 23.57
C ILE A 108 -17.50 -7.05 24.92
N PRO A 109 -16.29 -6.96 25.50
CA PRO A 109 -16.07 -7.35 26.90
C PRO A 109 -16.88 -6.44 27.82
N ASP A 110 -17.61 -7.00 28.79
CA ASP A 110 -18.44 -6.26 29.76
C ASP A 110 -19.39 -5.22 29.12
N GLU A 111 -20.06 -5.62 28.05
CA GLU A 111 -20.93 -4.79 27.21
C GLU A 111 -21.85 -3.86 28.01
N ASN A 112 -22.60 -4.43 28.95
CA ASN A 112 -23.59 -3.71 29.75
C ASN A 112 -22.99 -2.51 30.51
N LEU A 113 -21.79 -2.66 31.08
CA LEU A 113 -21.14 -1.60 31.84
C LEU A 113 -20.77 -0.42 30.93
N HIS A 114 -20.14 -0.74 29.80
CA HIS A 114 -19.64 0.27 28.86
C HIS A 114 -20.79 0.97 28.12
N LEU A 115 -21.81 0.23 27.69
CA LEU A 115 -22.98 0.81 27.03
C LEU A 115 -23.84 1.63 27.98
N ARG A 116 -23.99 1.23 29.25
CA ARG A 116 -24.71 2.03 30.26
C ARG A 116 -24.04 3.38 30.47
N ARG A 117 -22.71 3.40 30.64
CA ARG A 117 -21.93 4.64 30.79
C ARG A 117 -22.05 5.54 29.56
N PHE A 118 -21.95 4.96 28.36
CA PHE A 118 -22.09 5.70 27.10
C PHE A 118 -23.49 6.29 26.90
N ARG A 119 -24.54 5.54 27.22
CA ARG A 119 -25.93 6.04 27.18
C ARG A 119 -26.15 7.17 28.17
N ALA A 120 -25.57 7.08 29.37
CA ALA A 120 -25.65 8.15 30.37
C ALA A 120 -24.94 9.42 29.90
N SER A 121 -23.70 9.33 29.39
CA SER A 121 -22.96 10.50 28.90
C SER A 121 -23.62 11.17 27.70
N ARG A 122 -24.25 10.39 26.81
CA ARG A 122 -24.99 10.94 25.66
C ARG A 122 -26.19 11.78 26.08
N ARG A 123 -26.85 11.45 27.20
CA ARG A 123 -27.99 12.24 27.68
C ARG A 123 -27.55 13.59 28.24
N THR A 124 -26.43 13.63 28.97
CA THR A 124 -25.90 14.88 29.53
C THR A 124 -25.42 15.83 28.44
N ASP A 125 -24.75 15.31 27.41
CA ASP A 125 -24.25 16.12 26.30
C ASP A 125 -25.37 16.78 25.49
N GLN A 126 -26.56 16.15 25.42
CA GLN A 126 -27.71 16.71 24.71
C GLN A 126 -28.55 17.67 25.56
N SER A 127 -28.43 17.64 26.89
CA SER A 127 -29.14 18.59 27.76
C SER A 127 -28.46 19.95 27.91
N HIS A 128 -27.29 20.15 27.31
CA HIS A 128 -26.52 21.40 27.36
C HIS A 128 -26.38 22.08 25.99
N GLN A 129 -27.17 21.66 25.01
CA GLN A 129 -27.38 22.35 23.74
C GLN A 129 -28.80 22.87 23.68
#